data_AF-A0A1W6YNK9-F1
#
_entry.id   AF-A0A1W6YNK9-F1
#
_cell.length_a   1.000
_cell.length_b   1.000
_cell.length_c   1.000
_cell.angle_alpha   90.00
_cell.angle_beta   90.00
_cell.angle_gamma   90.00
#
_symmetry.space_group_name_H-M   'P 1'
#
loop_
_entity.id
_entity.type
_entity.pdbx_description
1 polymer ?
#
loop_
_entity_poly.entity_id
_entity_poly.type
_entity_poly.pdbx_seq_one_letter_code
_entity_poly.pdbx_strand_id
1 'polypeptide(L)'
;MARTDHSVFAGSGSPAAAPAALRGRGAVTNVRHRFQRDDRSTADPADEPALADGATPVRPILPIRPLPPADTPSGIATTVAVEQARKLISRNDSPDVPFDRAINTYRGCEHGCVYCYARPTHAYLGYSPGLDFETRLVAKANAVDALRAELARPGYRVEPVNVGSATDVYQPIERSWRLTRGVLELLLETGHPLTIVTKNALIERDLDLLQAMARRNLVAVYISVTSLDADISRTLEPRASAPWRRLEAVRKLADAGVPVGVLAAPVIPFVTDEFLERIVQEAARAGAYYASYTVVRLPWEVKPVFEEWLQAHFPDRAERVLHRIEDMREGKRNDPRFGTRMKGTGIWADLLRQRFDMAVRKAGLNRQRLQLDTKQFVPPAPFVSGPGAVRGPAPVRQLGLFD
;
A
#
# COMPACT_ATOMS: atom_id res chain seq x y z
N MET A 1 -47.02 -39.92 18.16
CA MET A 1 -45.56 -40.17 18.11
C MET A 1 -45.17 -40.40 16.66
N ALA A 2 -44.52 -39.41 16.03
CA ALA A 2 -43.71 -39.59 14.83
C ALA A 2 -42.80 -38.34 14.76
N ARG A 3 -41.54 -38.50 15.17
CA ARG A 3 -40.49 -37.50 14.95
C ARG A 3 -39.91 -37.76 13.56
N THR A 4 -39.93 -36.75 12.70
CA THR A 4 -39.21 -36.76 11.42
C THR A 4 -37.81 -36.22 11.66
N ASP A 5 -36.82 -37.10 11.53
CA ASP A 5 -35.40 -36.78 11.58
C ASP A 5 -34.98 -36.03 10.30
N HIS A 6 -34.57 -34.78 10.46
CA HIS A 6 -33.78 -34.06 9.47
C HIS A 6 -32.33 -33.99 9.95
N SER A 7 -31.51 -34.95 9.55
CA SER A 7 -30.05 -34.83 9.60
C SER A 7 -29.42 -35.55 8.42
N VAL A 8 -29.31 -34.85 7.29
CA VAL A 8 -28.44 -35.29 6.20
C VAL A 8 -27.06 -34.69 6.46
N PHE A 9 -26.11 -35.59 6.64
CA PHE A 9 -24.70 -35.36 6.94
C PHE A 9 -24.07 -34.29 6.04
N ALA A 10 -23.46 -33.29 6.66
CA ALA A 10 -22.46 -32.46 6.02
C ALA A 10 -21.26 -33.34 5.65
N GLY A 11 -20.81 -33.22 4.40
CA GLY A 11 -19.81 -34.10 3.79
C GLY A 11 -18.51 -34.19 4.60
N SER A 12 -18.01 -35.42 4.72
CA SER A 12 -16.69 -35.79 5.27
C SER A 12 -15.56 -35.46 4.30
N GLY A 13 -15.52 -34.23 3.79
CA GLY A 13 -14.35 -33.70 3.10
C GLY A 13 -13.35 -33.26 4.15
N SER A 14 -12.29 -34.05 4.35
CA SER A 14 -11.11 -33.59 5.10
C SER A 14 -10.67 -32.26 4.49
N PRO A 15 -10.46 -31.17 5.28
CA PRO A 15 -9.99 -29.92 4.71
C PRO A 15 -8.65 -30.23 4.04
N ALA A 16 -8.53 -29.90 2.75
CA ALA A 16 -7.23 -29.84 2.10
C ALA A 16 -6.29 -29.06 3.06
N ALA A 17 -5.12 -29.64 3.37
CA ALA A 17 -4.23 -29.09 4.39
C ALA A 17 -4.06 -27.57 4.18
N ALA A 18 -4.47 -26.78 5.17
CA ALA A 18 -4.40 -25.33 5.07
C ALA A 18 -2.96 -24.90 4.73
N PRO A 19 -2.77 -23.99 3.77
CA PRO A 19 -1.42 -23.64 3.31
C PRO A 19 -0.61 -23.01 4.47
N ALA A 20 0.63 -23.45 4.63
CA ALA A 20 1.45 -23.08 5.78
C ALA A 20 1.93 -21.62 5.71
N ALA A 21 1.49 -20.80 6.66
CA ALA A 21 1.87 -19.39 6.72
C ALA A 21 3.39 -19.18 6.85
N LEU A 22 3.91 -18.18 6.15
CA LEU A 22 5.33 -17.82 6.16
C LEU A 22 5.59 -16.69 7.13
N ARG A 23 6.50 -16.90 8.10
CA ARG A 23 6.79 -15.90 9.13
C ARG A 23 7.30 -14.60 8.51
N GLY A 24 6.66 -13.49 8.86
CA GLY A 24 7.05 -12.16 8.38
C GLY A 24 6.64 -11.86 6.93
N ARG A 25 5.82 -12.72 6.33
CA ARG A 25 5.29 -12.61 4.97
C ARG A 25 3.78 -12.73 5.00
N GLY A 26 3.10 -11.98 4.14
CA GLY A 26 1.64 -11.98 4.13
C GLY A 26 1.10 -12.98 3.13
N ALA A 27 1.61 -12.95 1.89
CA ALA A 27 1.28 -13.98 0.92
C ALA A 27 1.83 -15.33 1.39
N VAL A 28 1.00 -16.37 1.31
CA VAL A 28 1.41 -17.73 1.67
C VAL A 28 2.18 -18.39 0.53
N THR A 29 1.81 -18.07 -0.71
CA THR A 29 2.44 -18.61 -1.93
C THR A 29 2.66 -17.52 -3.00
N ASN A 30 3.38 -17.88 -4.07
CA ASN A 30 3.36 -17.12 -5.31
C ASN A 30 2.14 -17.53 -6.14
N VAL A 31 1.31 -16.55 -6.50
CA VAL A 31 0.16 -16.74 -7.39
C VAL A 31 0.56 -16.44 -8.84
N ARG A 32 0.00 -17.19 -9.79
CA ARG A 32 0.21 -16.92 -11.22
C ARG A 32 -0.32 -15.53 -11.57
N HIS A 33 0.41 -14.81 -12.41
CA HIS A 33 0.00 -13.49 -12.87
C HIS A 33 -0.67 -13.59 -14.24
N ARG A 34 -1.65 -12.73 -14.51
CA ARG A 34 -2.48 -12.78 -15.74
C ARG A 34 -1.76 -12.66 -17.09
N PHE A 35 -0.49 -12.27 -17.10
CA PHE A 35 0.31 -12.11 -18.33
C PHE A 35 1.24 -13.31 -18.58
N GLN A 36 1.28 -14.27 -17.65
CA GLN A 36 2.02 -15.51 -17.82
C GLN A 36 1.29 -16.34 -18.89
N ARG A 37 2.00 -16.70 -19.96
CA ARG A 37 1.49 -17.67 -20.95
C ARG A 37 1.69 -19.08 -20.41
N ASP A 38 0.78 -19.99 -20.72
CA ASP A 38 0.94 -21.40 -20.38
C ASP A 38 2.20 -21.93 -21.05
N ASP A 39 3.20 -22.33 -20.25
CA ASP A 39 4.15 -23.33 -20.70
C ASP A 39 3.37 -24.64 -20.85
N ARG A 40 3.20 -25.09 -22.10
CA ARG A 40 2.91 -26.49 -22.35
C ARG A 40 4.06 -27.27 -21.72
N SER A 41 3.78 -27.94 -20.61
CA SER A 41 4.75 -28.77 -19.92
C SER A 41 5.29 -29.83 -20.87
N THR A 42 6.50 -29.64 -21.39
CA THR A 42 7.32 -30.77 -21.83
C THR A 42 7.90 -31.39 -20.57
N ALA A 43 7.30 -32.49 -20.14
CA ALA A 43 7.95 -33.40 -19.21
C ALA A 43 9.23 -33.93 -19.88
N ASP A 44 10.41 -33.49 -19.44
CA ASP A 44 11.42 -34.34 -18.76
C ASP A 44 12.71 -33.54 -18.46
N PRO A 45 13.58 -34.04 -17.55
CA PRO A 45 14.51 -33.24 -16.74
C PRO A 45 15.91 -33.09 -17.35
N ALA A 46 16.71 -32.24 -16.69
CA ALA A 46 18.14 -31.94 -16.89
C ALA A 46 18.46 -30.88 -17.97
N ASP A 47 18.71 -29.65 -17.51
CA ASP A 47 20.03 -29.01 -17.57
C ASP A 47 19.91 -27.52 -17.21
N GLU A 48 20.63 -27.07 -16.19
CA GLU A 48 20.78 -25.64 -15.88
C GLU A 48 21.68 -24.97 -16.94
N PRO A 49 21.29 -23.80 -17.50
CA PRO A 49 22.24 -22.93 -18.15
C PRO A 49 22.65 -21.77 -17.22
N ALA A 50 23.96 -21.61 -17.09
CA ALA A 50 24.65 -20.56 -16.37
C ALA A 50 24.26 -19.14 -16.84
N LEU A 51 24.11 -18.22 -15.89
CA LEU A 51 23.96 -16.78 -16.11
C LEU A 51 25.28 -16.21 -16.63
N ALA A 52 25.25 -15.63 -17.83
CA ALA A 52 26.37 -14.88 -18.39
C ALA A 52 26.37 -13.44 -17.84
N ASP A 53 27.48 -13.08 -17.19
CA ASP A 53 27.81 -11.75 -16.68
C ASP A 53 27.99 -10.72 -17.82
N GLY A 54 27.42 -9.53 -17.62
CA GLY A 54 27.59 -8.43 -18.57
C GLY A 54 26.86 -7.15 -18.21
N ALA A 55 27.02 -6.63 -16.99
CA ALA A 55 26.59 -5.28 -16.65
C ALA A 55 27.61 -4.57 -15.77
N THR A 56 28.24 -3.53 -16.33
CA THR A 56 29.20 -2.66 -15.65
C THR A 56 28.53 -1.99 -14.44
N PRO A 57 29.10 -2.08 -13.22
CA PRO A 57 28.44 -1.57 -12.02
C PRO A 57 28.49 -0.04 -11.97
N VAL A 58 27.32 0.59 -11.95
CA VAL A 58 27.17 2.02 -11.61
C VAL A 58 27.21 2.17 -10.10
N ARG A 59 28.12 3.03 -9.61
CA ARG A 59 28.37 3.22 -8.17
C ARG A 59 27.22 3.99 -7.48
N PRO A 60 26.68 3.50 -6.35
CA PRO A 60 25.73 4.25 -5.54
C PRO A 60 26.37 5.48 -4.87
N ILE A 61 25.56 6.51 -4.62
CA ILE A 61 25.97 7.83 -4.07
C ILE A 61 26.40 7.77 -2.58
N LEU A 62 26.32 6.61 -1.91
CA LEU A 62 26.72 6.45 -0.50
C LEU A 62 27.42 5.10 -0.26
N PRO A 63 28.36 5.01 0.70
CA PRO A 63 29.09 3.77 0.98
C PRO A 63 28.13 2.69 1.50
N ILE A 64 28.19 1.52 0.87
CA ILE A 64 27.46 0.31 1.29
C ILE A 64 27.97 -0.08 2.67
N ARG A 65 27.14 0.07 3.71
CA ARG A 65 27.41 -0.48 5.04
C ARG A 65 27.32 -2.02 4.96
N PRO A 66 28.27 -2.77 5.55
CA PRO A 66 28.21 -4.23 5.52
C PRO A 66 26.92 -4.75 6.16
N LEU A 67 26.35 -5.79 5.51
CA LEU A 67 25.20 -6.55 5.99
C LEU A 67 25.45 -7.04 7.42
N PRO A 68 24.45 -7.03 8.33
CA PRO A 68 24.59 -7.65 9.65
C PRO A 68 24.89 -9.15 9.52
N PRO A 69 25.61 -9.75 10.50
CA PRO A 69 26.04 -11.14 10.45
C PRO A 69 24.87 -12.13 10.37
N ALA A 70 25.12 -13.21 9.63
CA ALA A 70 24.18 -14.25 9.25
C ALA A 70 23.87 -15.20 10.41
N ASP A 71 23.05 -14.77 11.36
CA ASP A 71 22.45 -15.66 12.36
C ASP A 71 20.99 -15.25 12.63
N THR A 72 20.11 -15.49 11.64
CA THR A 72 18.65 -15.43 11.85
C THR A 72 18.00 -16.57 11.06
N PRO A 73 17.06 -17.34 11.64
CA PRO A 73 16.49 -18.50 10.97
C PRO A 73 15.85 -18.13 9.64
N SER A 74 16.27 -18.84 8.58
CA SER A 74 15.71 -18.96 7.23
C SER A 74 14.38 -18.23 7.01
N GLY A 75 14.46 -16.98 6.56
CA GLY A 75 13.34 -16.25 5.97
C GLY A 75 13.70 -15.89 4.54
N ILE A 76 12.73 -15.95 3.62
CA ILE A 76 12.92 -15.51 2.22
C ILE A 76 13.47 -14.08 2.25
N ALA A 77 14.67 -13.86 1.73
CA ALA A 77 15.30 -12.55 1.72
C ALA A 77 14.57 -11.58 0.78
N THR A 78 14.45 -10.31 1.17
CA THR A 78 13.97 -9.27 0.25
C THR A 78 15.13 -8.78 -0.61
N THR A 79 14.98 -8.83 -1.93
CA THR A 79 15.90 -8.27 -2.92
C THR A 79 15.36 -6.98 -3.50
N VAL A 80 16.26 -6.13 -3.98
CA VAL A 80 15.92 -4.79 -4.48
C VAL A 80 16.69 -4.54 -5.76
N ALA A 81 15.96 -4.40 -6.87
CA ALA A 81 16.52 -3.93 -8.14
C ALA A 81 16.47 -2.39 -8.21
N VAL A 82 17.38 -1.80 -8.96
CA VAL A 82 17.40 -0.36 -9.24
C VAL A 82 16.74 -0.07 -10.59
N GLU A 83 15.82 0.90 -10.63
CA GLU A 83 15.22 1.44 -11.84
C GLU A 83 15.59 2.92 -12.00
N GLN A 84 15.90 3.33 -13.23
CA GLN A 84 15.98 4.73 -13.62
C GLN A 84 14.61 5.17 -14.15
N ALA A 85 13.86 5.85 -13.30
CA ALA A 85 12.53 6.33 -13.62
C ALA A 85 12.60 7.46 -14.66
N ARG A 86 11.80 7.34 -15.72
CA ARG A 86 11.62 8.43 -16.70
C ARG A 86 10.69 9.53 -16.20
N LYS A 87 9.73 9.13 -15.37
CA LYS A 87 8.75 9.97 -14.68
C LYS A 87 8.51 9.41 -13.29
N LEU A 88 8.32 10.29 -12.32
CA LEU A 88 7.92 9.94 -10.97
C LEU A 88 6.41 10.16 -10.74
N ILE A 89 5.82 11.19 -11.37
CA ILE A 89 4.41 11.51 -11.20
C ILE A 89 3.55 10.61 -12.10
N SER A 90 2.74 9.77 -11.47
CA SER A 90 1.66 9.01 -12.11
C SER A 90 0.34 9.76 -12.00
N ARG A 91 -0.58 9.57 -12.96
CA ARG A 91 -1.90 10.22 -12.98
C ARG A 91 -3.03 9.20 -12.93
N ASN A 92 -4.20 9.65 -12.51
CA ASN A 92 -5.45 8.90 -12.53
C ASN A 92 -6.66 9.83 -12.68
N ASP A 93 -7.80 9.26 -13.07
CA ASP A 93 -9.08 9.93 -13.30
C ASP A 93 -10.18 9.41 -12.36
N SER A 94 -9.82 8.74 -11.27
CA SER A 94 -10.79 8.09 -10.41
C SER A 94 -11.59 9.12 -9.58
N PRO A 95 -12.93 9.09 -9.63
CA PRO A 95 -13.76 9.97 -8.82
C PRO A 95 -13.82 9.56 -7.34
N ASP A 96 -13.25 8.41 -6.98
CA ASP A 96 -13.30 7.88 -5.61
C ASP A 96 -12.19 8.43 -4.71
N VAL A 97 -11.18 9.07 -5.28
CA VAL A 97 -10.04 9.63 -4.53
C VAL A 97 -9.92 11.14 -4.78
N PRO A 98 -9.50 11.93 -3.78
CA PRO A 98 -9.46 13.39 -3.89
C PRO A 98 -8.21 13.92 -4.62
N PHE A 99 -7.51 13.08 -5.40
CA PHE A 99 -6.25 13.43 -6.07
C PHE A 99 -6.14 12.79 -7.45
N ASP A 100 -5.60 13.54 -8.41
CA ASP A 100 -5.37 13.10 -9.79
C ASP A 100 -3.95 12.61 -10.04
N ARG A 101 -3.03 12.81 -9.08
CA ARG A 101 -1.59 12.54 -9.24
C ARG A 101 -0.96 11.93 -8.01
N ALA A 102 -0.01 11.03 -8.24
CA ALA A 102 0.68 10.32 -7.17
C ALA A 102 2.14 10.03 -7.46
N ILE A 103 2.94 9.98 -6.39
CA ILE A 103 4.35 9.62 -6.37
C ILE A 103 4.52 8.32 -5.60
N ASN A 104 5.23 7.38 -6.21
CA ASN A 104 5.67 6.13 -5.59
C ASN A 104 7.15 5.93 -5.91
N THR A 105 7.99 5.94 -4.89
CA THR A 105 9.45 5.79 -4.97
C THR A 105 9.89 4.32 -5.16
N TYR A 106 8.98 3.38 -4.86
CA TYR A 106 9.21 1.95 -4.96
C TYR A 106 8.11 1.27 -5.78
N ARG A 107 8.43 0.13 -6.40
CA ARG A 107 7.47 -0.89 -6.83
C ARG A 107 7.59 -2.09 -5.91
N GLY A 108 6.45 -2.63 -5.51
CA GLY A 108 6.39 -3.66 -4.46
C GLY A 108 6.39 -3.03 -3.07
N CYS A 109 5.96 -3.82 -2.09
CA CYS A 109 5.90 -3.33 -0.72
C CYS A 109 6.22 -4.45 0.28
N GLU A 110 7.28 -4.23 1.06
CA GLU A 110 7.71 -5.12 2.14
C GLU A 110 6.64 -5.33 3.21
N HIS A 111 5.65 -4.44 3.36
CA HIS A 111 4.58 -4.63 4.35
C HIS A 111 3.83 -5.96 4.17
N GLY A 112 3.78 -6.47 2.94
CA GLY A 112 3.17 -7.77 2.65
C GLY A 112 1.67 -7.83 2.88
N CYS A 113 0.95 -6.71 2.86
CA CYS A 113 -0.49 -6.72 3.14
C CYS A 113 -1.25 -7.64 2.17
N VAL A 114 -1.92 -8.69 2.65
CA VAL A 114 -2.58 -9.69 1.79
C VAL A 114 -3.73 -9.12 0.97
N TYR A 115 -4.31 -8.02 1.42
CA TYR A 115 -5.41 -7.29 0.79
C TYR A 115 -4.93 -6.16 -0.14
N CYS A 116 -3.63 -6.02 -0.37
CA CYS A 116 -3.09 -4.85 -1.07
C CYS A 116 -3.52 -4.84 -2.55
N TYR A 117 -4.32 -3.84 -2.92
CA TYR A 117 -4.81 -3.67 -4.29
C TYR A 117 -3.69 -3.40 -5.32
N ALA A 118 -2.49 -3.05 -4.88
CA ALA A 118 -1.35 -2.77 -5.75
C ALA A 118 -0.53 -4.03 -6.09
N ARG A 119 -0.78 -5.18 -5.45
CA ARG A 119 -0.16 -6.47 -5.79
C ARG A 119 -0.20 -6.78 -7.30
N PRO A 120 -1.34 -6.61 -7.99
CA PRO A 120 -1.44 -6.72 -9.45
C PRO A 120 -0.38 -5.97 -10.26
N THR A 121 0.17 -4.86 -9.75
CA THR A 121 1.14 -4.06 -10.51
C THR A 121 2.46 -4.80 -10.75
N HIS A 122 2.78 -5.79 -9.91
CA HIS A 122 3.96 -6.65 -10.07
C HIS A 122 3.88 -7.58 -11.28
N ALA A 123 2.66 -7.92 -11.72
CA ALA A 123 2.45 -8.71 -12.94
C ALA A 123 3.07 -8.04 -14.18
N TYR A 124 3.07 -6.70 -14.24
CA TYR A 124 3.68 -5.95 -15.35
C TYR A 124 5.21 -6.00 -15.36
N LEU A 125 5.83 -6.42 -14.25
CA LEU A 125 7.27 -6.65 -14.14
C LEU A 125 7.63 -8.11 -14.44
N GLY A 126 6.66 -8.96 -14.78
CA GLY A 126 6.86 -10.41 -14.90
C GLY A 126 7.06 -11.12 -13.56
N TYR A 127 6.68 -10.47 -12.44
CA TYR A 127 6.76 -11.04 -11.10
C TYR A 127 5.39 -11.45 -10.59
N SER A 128 5.35 -12.40 -9.66
CA SER A 128 4.11 -12.79 -9.00
C SER A 128 3.55 -11.67 -8.11
N PRO A 129 2.24 -11.36 -8.19
CA PRO A 129 1.54 -10.55 -7.20
C PRO A 129 1.48 -11.13 -5.77
N GLY A 130 1.94 -12.37 -5.57
CA GLY A 130 2.03 -13.06 -4.29
C GLY A 130 3.28 -12.68 -3.51
N LEU A 131 4.16 -13.64 -3.21
CA LEU A 131 5.40 -13.41 -2.46
C LEU A 131 6.38 -12.48 -3.17
N ASP A 132 6.49 -12.51 -4.50
CA ASP A 132 7.41 -11.62 -5.21
C ASP A 132 7.08 -10.13 -4.99
N PHE A 133 5.81 -9.76 -4.79
CA PHE A 133 5.41 -8.38 -4.47
C PHE A 133 6.07 -7.81 -3.20
N GLU A 134 6.30 -8.66 -2.20
CA GLU A 134 6.84 -8.28 -0.90
C GLU A 134 8.31 -8.70 -0.68
N THR A 135 8.87 -9.45 -1.62
CA THR A 135 10.26 -9.95 -1.59
C THR A 135 11.11 -9.41 -2.73
N ARG A 136 10.56 -9.05 -3.88
CA ARG A 136 11.30 -8.51 -5.04
C ARG A 136 10.87 -7.09 -5.30
N LEU A 137 11.58 -6.14 -4.69
CA LEU A 137 11.29 -4.73 -4.83
C LEU A 137 12.05 -4.11 -6.00
N VAL A 138 11.52 -3.00 -6.52
CA VAL A 138 12.24 -2.11 -7.44
C VAL A 138 12.27 -0.71 -6.86
N ALA A 139 13.46 -0.17 -6.63
CA ALA A 139 13.67 1.18 -6.14
C ALA A 139 14.00 2.13 -7.30
N LYS A 140 13.28 3.25 -7.40
CA LYS A 140 13.55 4.29 -8.39
C LYS A 140 14.68 5.18 -7.88
N ALA A 141 15.92 4.77 -8.11
CA ALA A 141 17.09 5.40 -7.47
C ALA A 141 17.26 6.89 -7.83
N ASN A 142 16.80 7.30 -9.02
CA ASN A 142 16.80 8.70 -9.47
C ASN A 142 15.47 9.43 -9.18
N ALA A 143 14.67 8.98 -8.21
CA ALA A 143 13.33 9.54 -7.96
C ALA A 143 13.36 11.07 -7.81
N VAL A 144 14.31 11.61 -7.05
CA VAL A 144 14.43 13.06 -6.81
C VAL A 144 14.75 13.81 -8.10
N ASP A 145 15.73 13.34 -8.88
CA ASP A 145 16.12 13.96 -10.14
C ASP A 145 15.00 13.90 -11.19
N ALA A 146 14.34 12.74 -11.30
CA ALA A 146 13.19 12.56 -12.17
C ALA A 146 12.07 13.53 -11.79
N LEU A 147 11.74 13.63 -10.49
CA LEU A 147 10.72 14.57 -10.01
C LEU A 147 11.11 16.02 -10.29
N ARG A 148 12.35 16.42 -9.98
CA ARG A 148 12.84 17.79 -10.25
C ARG A 148 12.68 18.15 -11.73
N ALA A 149 13.08 17.24 -12.62
CA ALA A 149 12.94 17.43 -14.06
C ALA A 149 11.47 17.55 -14.50
N GLU A 150 10.54 16.84 -13.85
CA GLU A 150 9.11 16.97 -14.14
C GLU A 150 8.51 18.29 -13.64
N LEU A 151 8.88 18.73 -12.44
CA LEU A 151 8.41 19.99 -11.86
C LEU A 151 8.94 21.23 -12.60
N ALA A 152 10.12 21.12 -13.23
CA ALA A 152 10.72 22.20 -14.03
C ALA A 152 10.10 22.36 -15.44
N ARG A 153 9.20 21.46 -15.87
CA ARG A 153 8.64 21.52 -17.23
C ARG A 153 7.80 22.79 -17.44
N PRO A 154 7.97 23.51 -18.58
CA PRO A 154 7.10 24.62 -18.93
C PRO A 154 5.62 24.20 -18.89
N GLY A 155 4.79 24.99 -18.23
CA GLY A 155 3.35 24.72 -18.10
C GLY A 155 2.97 23.67 -17.04
N TYR A 156 3.89 23.21 -16.19
CA TYR A 156 3.54 22.39 -15.03
C TYR A 156 2.52 23.12 -14.14
N ARG A 157 1.36 22.50 -13.92
CA ARG A 157 0.32 23.01 -13.02
C ARG A 157 0.40 22.28 -11.69
N VAL A 158 0.72 23.01 -10.63
CA VAL A 158 0.77 22.48 -9.27
C VAL A 158 -0.63 22.12 -8.78
N GLU A 159 -0.74 20.94 -8.19
CA GLU A 159 -1.88 20.47 -7.40
C GLU A 159 -1.33 19.51 -6.33
N PRO A 160 -2.03 19.30 -5.20
CA PRO A 160 -1.61 18.34 -4.19
C PRO A 160 -1.30 16.96 -4.77
N VAL A 161 -0.09 16.47 -4.54
CA VAL A 161 0.32 15.12 -4.96
C VAL A 161 0.18 14.11 -3.82
N ASN A 162 -0.38 12.93 -4.10
CA ASN A 162 -0.41 11.86 -3.11
C ASN A 162 0.89 11.04 -3.13
N VAL A 163 1.54 10.90 -1.98
CA VAL A 163 2.79 10.17 -1.81
C VAL A 163 2.48 8.88 -1.03
N GLY A 164 2.80 7.74 -1.62
CA GLY A 164 2.51 6.42 -1.03
C GLY A 164 1.16 5.82 -1.41
N SER A 165 0.73 6.08 -2.65
CA SER A 165 -0.58 5.65 -3.15
C SER A 165 -0.60 4.15 -3.51
N ALA A 166 0.47 3.62 -4.10
CA ALA A 166 0.57 2.24 -4.58
C ALA A 166 1.41 1.37 -3.66
N THR A 167 2.49 1.94 -3.14
CA THR A 167 3.44 1.29 -2.27
C THR A 167 3.63 2.17 -1.04
N ASP A 168 3.93 1.56 0.11
CA ASP A 168 4.21 2.35 1.29
C ASP A 168 5.59 3.01 1.16
N VAL A 169 5.59 4.33 1.13
CA VAL A 169 6.81 5.16 1.00
C VAL A 169 7.71 5.11 2.22
N TYR A 170 7.21 4.59 3.34
CA TYR A 170 7.95 4.36 4.59
C TYR A 170 8.07 2.87 4.92
N GLN A 171 7.99 1.98 3.93
CA GLN A 171 8.28 0.57 4.12
C GLN A 171 9.73 0.34 4.62
N PRO A 172 10.06 -0.81 5.24
CA PRO A 172 11.34 -1.04 5.91
C PRO A 172 12.62 -0.62 5.15
N ILE A 173 12.70 -0.84 3.83
CA ILE A 173 13.82 -0.44 2.98
C ILE A 173 14.12 1.08 3.02
N GLU A 174 13.10 1.91 3.25
CA GLU A 174 13.20 3.37 3.26
C GLU A 174 14.13 3.86 4.39
N ARG A 175 14.37 3.05 5.42
CA ARG A 175 15.33 3.36 6.49
C ARG A 175 16.73 3.67 5.93
N SER A 176 17.15 2.92 4.92
CA SER A 176 18.48 3.05 4.32
C SER A 176 18.47 3.91 3.06
N TRP A 177 17.42 3.82 2.25
CA TRP A 177 17.38 4.44 0.93
C TRP A 177 17.03 5.92 0.93
N ARG A 178 16.20 6.36 1.90
CA ARG A 178 15.84 7.78 2.09
C ARG A 178 15.29 8.47 0.83
N LEU A 179 14.72 7.72 -0.12
CA LEU A 179 14.17 8.28 -1.36
C LEU A 179 12.96 9.17 -1.08
N THR A 180 12.11 8.73 -0.14
CA THR A 180 10.95 9.52 0.30
C THR A 180 11.41 10.81 0.95
N ARG A 181 12.44 10.75 1.79
CA ARG A 181 13.01 11.97 2.38
C ARG A 181 13.50 12.96 1.32
N GLY A 182 14.26 12.50 0.32
CA GLY A 182 14.73 13.36 -0.76
C GLY A 182 13.58 13.98 -1.59
N VAL A 183 12.49 13.23 -1.79
CA VAL A 183 11.26 13.76 -2.39
C VAL A 183 10.64 14.85 -1.52
N LEU A 184 10.55 14.66 -0.20
CA LEU A 184 10.03 15.66 0.72
C LEU A 184 10.87 16.95 0.74
N GLU A 185 12.21 16.81 0.72
CA GLU A 185 13.13 17.94 0.66
C GLU A 185 12.89 18.79 -0.61
N LEU A 186 12.78 18.14 -1.79
CA LEU A 186 12.47 18.82 -3.05
C LEU A 186 11.08 19.49 -3.04
N LEU A 187 10.07 18.82 -2.50
CA LEU A 187 8.71 19.38 -2.44
C LEU A 187 8.65 20.56 -1.46
N LEU A 188 9.41 20.54 -0.37
CA LEU A 188 9.53 21.66 0.56
C LEU A 188 10.29 22.84 -0.08
N GLU A 189 11.41 22.57 -0.76
CA GLU A 189 12.18 23.56 -1.53
C GLU A 189 11.29 24.30 -2.53
N THR A 190 10.50 23.55 -3.29
CA THR A 190 9.65 24.10 -4.36
C THR A 190 8.30 24.60 -3.86
N GLY A 191 7.98 24.47 -2.56
CA GLY A 191 6.67 24.87 -2.01
C GLY A 191 5.50 24.06 -2.58
N HIS A 192 5.75 22.82 -2.99
CA HIS A 192 4.75 21.97 -3.62
C HIS A 192 3.92 21.20 -2.58
N PRO A 193 2.58 21.30 -2.61
CA PRO A 193 1.73 20.62 -1.64
C PRO A 193 1.65 19.12 -1.89
N LEU A 194 1.49 18.35 -0.82
CA LEU A 194 1.35 16.90 -0.87
C LEU A 194 0.45 16.33 0.23
N THR A 195 -0.04 15.13 -0.02
CA THR A 195 -0.58 14.25 1.02
C THR A 195 0.27 13.01 1.12
N ILE A 196 0.38 12.40 2.30
CA ILE A 196 1.13 11.16 2.51
C ILE A 196 0.18 10.09 3.03
N VAL A 197 0.28 8.87 2.50
CA VAL A 197 -0.40 7.69 3.06
C VAL A 197 0.66 6.69 3.50
N THR A 198 0.58 6.22 4.75
CA THR A 198 1.48 5.17 5.27
C THR A 198 0.84 4.32 6.36
N LYS A 199 1.46 3.18 6.65
CA LYS A 199 1.18 2.27 7.77
C LYS A 199 2.38 2.14 8.72
N ASN A 200 3.44 2.93 8.51
CA ASN A 200 4.68 2.77 9.26
C ASN A 200 5.04 4.03 10.05
N ALA A 201 5.42 3.86 11.32
CA ALA A 201 5.87 4.96 12.19
C ALA A 201 7.24 5.52 11.80
N LEU A 202 7.92 4.95 10.79
CA LEU A 202 9.16 5.49 10.22
C LEU A 202 8.98 6.93 9.70
N ILE A 203 7.75 7.35 9.39
CA ILE A 203 7.41 8.74 9.07
C ILE A 203 7.90 9.76 10.10
N GLU A 204 8.03 9.37 11.37
CA GLU A 204 8.55 10.23 12.44
C GLU A 204 10.01 10.68 12.21
N ARG A 205 10.79 9.93 11.41
CA ARG A 205 12.15 10.34 11.04
C ARG A 205 12.18 11.68 10.31
N ASP A 206 11.16 11.96 9.51
CA ASP A 206 11.09 13.14 8.65
C ASP A 206 10.17 14.23 9.23
N LEU A 207 9.92 14.19 10.55
CA LEU A 207 9.07 15.14 11.27
C LEU A 207 9.56 16.59 11.12
N ASP A 208 10.88 16.79 11.00
CA ASP A 208 11.50 18.10 10.74
C ASP A 208 10.97 18.75 9.46
N LEU A 209 10.90 17.96 8.37
CA LEU A 209 10.37 18.40 7.07
C LEU A 209 8.84 18.57 7.13
N LEU A 210 8.14 17.60 7.73
CA LEU A 210 6.68 17.62 7.82
C LEU A 210 6.17 18.82 8.62
N GLN A 211 6.83 19.17 9.73
CA GLN A 211 6.51 20.39 10.49
C GLN A 211 6.74 21.66 9.66
N ALA A 212 7.85 21.75 8.92
CA ALA A 212 8.12 22.90 8.07
C ALA A 212 7.07 23.07 6.97
N MET A 213 6.63 21.96 6.36
CA MET A 213 5.56 21.95 5.36
C MET A 213 4.20 22.28 6.00
N ALA A 214 3.92 21.78 7.20
CA ALA A 214 2.65 22.02 7.89
C ALA A 214 2.46 23.49 8.27
N ARG A 215 3.52 24.16 8.74
CA ARG A 215 3.51 25.62 9.00
C ARG A 215 3.18 26.45 7.75
N ARG A 216 3.44 25.90 6.57
CA ARG A 216 3.17 26.51 5.26
C ARG A 216 1.86 26.00 4.62
N ASN A 217 1.07 25.20 5.33
CA ASN A 217 -0.14 24.55 4.81
C ASN A 217 0.10 23.71 3.53
N LEU A 218 1.25 23.02 3.45
CA LEU A 218 1.64 22.22 2.29
C LEU A 218 1.43 20.72 2.47
N VAL A 219 1.22 20.21 3.68
CA VAL A 219 1.17 18.75 3.93
C VAL A 219 -0.02 18.32 4.77
N ALA A 220 -0.54 17.14 4.44
CA ALA A 220 -1.43 16.36 5.30
C ALA A 220 -0.97 14.90 5.31
N VAL A 221 -1.05 14.24 6.47
CA VAL A 221 -0.63 12.84 6.63
C VAL A 221 -1.84 11.97 6.94
N TYR A 222 -1.91 10.79 6.32
CA TYR A 222 -2.94 9.79 6.57
C TYR A 222 -2.31 8.47 6.98
N ILE A 223 -2.59 8.01 8.20
CA ILE A 223 -2.06 6.74 8.72
C ILE A 223 -3.13 5.68 8.65
N SER A 224 -2.87 4.55 7.97
CA SER A 224 -3.85 3.45 7.97
C SER A 224 -3.73 2.60 9.22
N VAL A 225 -4.86 2.42 9.91
CA VAL A 225 -5.01 1.53 11.07
C VAL A 225 -6.11 0.53 10.71
N THR A 226 -5.75 -0.73 10.50
CA THR A 226 -6.70 -1.78 10.05
C THR A 226 -7.42 -2.43 11.21
N SER A 227 -6.68 -2.70 12.29
CA SER A 227 -7.10 -3.40 13.50
C SER A 227 -6.40 -2.75 14.70
N LEU A 228 -6.92 -2.99 15.90
CA LEU A 228 -6.24 -2.68 17.17
C LEU A 228 -5.60 -3.91 17.80
N ASP A 229 -5.74 -5.07 17.15
CA ASP A 229 -5.18 -6.36 17.56
C ASP A 229 -3.84 -6.61 16.85
N ALA A 230 -2.81 -6.87 17.65
CA ALA A 230 -1.46 -7.11 17.17
C ALA A 230 -1.29 -8.49 16.51
N ASP A 231 -2.04 -9.52 16.94
CA ASP A 231 -2.03 -10.84 16.33
C ASP A 231 -2.63 -10.79 14.93
N ILE A 232 -3.78 -10.12 14.76
CA ILE A 232 -4.39 -9.90 13.44
C ILE A 232 -3.44 -9.09 12.56
N SER A 233 -2.87 -7.99 13.06
CA SER A 233 -1.94 -7.17 12.27
C SER A 233 -0.70 -7.95 11.83
N ARG A 234 -0.21 -8.90 12.64
CA ARG A 234 0.98 -9.71 12.33
C ARG A 234 0.74 -10.71 11.19
N THR A 235 -0.49 -11.15 10.96
CA THR A 235 -0.81 -12.02 9.82
C THR A 235 -1.26 -11.22 8.61
N LEU A 236 -2.02 -10.14 8.82
CA LEU A 236 -2.66 -9.35 7.78
C LEU A 236 -1.67 -8.40 7.05
N GLU A 237 -0.70 -7.87 7.79
CA GLU A 237 0.29 -6.86 7.33
C GLU A 237 1.61 -6.95 8.14
N PRO A 238 2.34 -8.07 8.02
CA PRO A 238 3.36 -8.54 8.96
C PRO A 238 4.54 -7.59 9.20
N ARG A 239 4.86 -6.73 8.24
CA ARG A 239 6.04 -5.83 8.31
C ARG A 239 5.67 -4.35 8.41
N ALA A 240 4.37 -4.04 8.53
CA ALA A 240 3.93 -2.70 8.92
C ALA A 240 4.17 -2.47 10.43
N SER A 241 4.11 -1.21 10.87
CA SER A 241 4.17 -0.92 12.32
C SER A 241 3.00 -1.58 13.06
N ALA A 242 3.21 -1.97 14.31
CA ALA A 242 2.12 -2.46 15.15
C ALA A 242 1.01 -1.39 15.32
N PRO A 243 -0.27 -1.78 15.49
CA PRO A 243 -1.38 -0.83 15.60
C PRO A 243 -1.18 0.30 16.62
N TRP A 244 -0.75 -0.04 17.84
CA TRP A 244 -0.49 0.94 18.90
C TRP A 244 0.60 1.94 18.49
N ARG A 245 1.62 1.48 17.75
CA ARG A 245 2.73 2.32 17.28
C ARG A 245 2.29 3.29 16.19
N ARG A 246 1.30 2.91 15.37
CA ARG A 246 0.66 3.80 14.39
C ARG A 246 -0.15 4.89 15.06
N LEU A 247 -0.91 4.57 16.10
CA LEU A 247 -1.64 5.58 16.90
C LEU A 247 -0.68 6.52 17.64
N GLU A 248 0.45 6.02 18.13
CA GLU A 248 1.51 6.87 18.69
C GLU A 248 2.09 7.83 17.64
N ALA A 249 2.30 7.37 16.41
CA ALA A 249 2.75 8.22 15.31
C ALA A 249 1.71 9.31 14.96
N VAL A 250 0.41 8.97 14.99
CA VAL A 250 -0.69 9.96 14.85
C VAL A 250 -0.53 11.06 15.89
N ARG A 251 -0.38 10.68 17.17
CA ARG A 251 -0.21 11.65 18.27
C ARG A 251 1.02 12.53 18.10
N LYS A 252 2.18 11.95 17.81
CA LYS A 252 3.42 12.72 17.58
C LYS A 252 3.31 13.70 16.43
N LEU A 253 2.64 13.33 15.33
CA LEU A 253 2.40 14.22 14.20
C LEU A 253 1.42 15.34 14.58
N ALA A 254 0.33 15.02 15.28
CA ALA A 254 -0.64 16.00 15.73
C ALA A 254 -0.03 17.00 16.73
N ASP A 255 0.73 16.52 17.72
CA ASP A 255 1.43 17.36 18.71
C ASP A 255 2.47 18.29 18.05
N ALA A 256 3.03 17.85 16.93
CA ALA A 256 3.94 18.63 16.09
C ALA A 256 3.23 19.66 15.19
N GLY A 257 1.89 19.72 15.21
CA GLY A 257 1.09 20.61 14.37
C GLY A 257 0.96 20.14 12.91
N VAL A 258 1.28 18.87 12.62
CA VAL A 258 1.07 18.28 11.29
C VAL A 258 -0.38 17.78 11.18
N PRO A 259 -1.19 18.26 10.22
CA PRO A 259 -2.53 17.74 10.02
C PRO A 259 -2.50 16.24 9.72
N VAL A 260 -3.08 15.44 10.61
CA VAL A 260 -3.09 13.97 10.50
C VAL A 260 -4.51 13.40 10.53
N GLY A 261 -4.78 12.47 9.62
CA GLY A 261 -6.00 11.67 9.57
C GLY A 261 -5.72 10.18 9.68
N VAL A 262 -6.74 9.40 9.99
CA VAL A 262 -6.66 7.93 10.09
C VAL A 262 -7.54 7.25 9.04
N LEU A 263 -6.99 6.22 8.39
CA LEU A 263 -7.72 5.38 7.44
C LEU A 263 -8.00 4.01 8.07
N ALA A 264 -9.26 3.75 8.44
CA ALA A 264 -9.74 2.42 8.83
C ALA A 264 -9.91 1.54 7.58
N ALA A 265 -8.79 1.09 7.02
CA ALA A 265 -8.74 0.56 5.66
C ALA A 265 -7.75 -0.62 5.51
N PRO A 266 -8.22 -1.85 5.21
CA PRO A 266 -9.61 -2.21 4.91
C PRO A 266 -10.42 -2.65 6.14
N VAL A 267 -11.73 -2.43 6.04
CA VAL A 267 -12.75 -3.12 6.82
C VAL A 267 -13.03 -4.47 6.15
N ILE A 268 -12.76 -5.55 6.89
CA ILE A 268 -12.97 -6.94 6.53
C ILE A 268 -14.04 -7.50 7.49
N PRO A 269 -15.21 -7.96 7.00
CA PRO A 269 -16.24 -8.51 7.85
C PRO A 269 -15.72 -9.64 8.74
N PHE A 270 -16.11 -9.66 10.02
CA PHE A 270 -15.71 -10.66 11.02
C PHE A 270 -14.20 -10.78 11.29
N VAL A 271 -13.40 -9.80 10.85
CA VAL A 271 -11.94 -9.79 11.05
C VAL A 271 -11.46 -8.43 11.53
N THR A 272 -11.80 -7.35 10.84
CA THR A 272 -11.38 -5.99 11.23
C THR A 272 -12.55 -5.04 11.49
N ASP A 273 -13.76 -5.39 11.08
CA ASP A 273 -14.96 -4.58 11.24
C ASP A 273 -15.38 -4.34 12.70
N GLU A 274 -14.98 -5.21 13.62
CA GLU A 274 -15.19 -5.00 15.06
C GLU A 274 -14.40 -3.81 15.63
N PHE A 275 -13.27 -3.43 15.01
CA PHE A 275 -12.42 -2.34 15.50
C PHE A 275 -12.85 -0.96 14.98
N LEU A 276 -13.81 -0.89 14.05
CA LEU A 276 -14.12 0.32 13.28
C LEU A 276 -14.35 1.55 14.16
N GLU A 277 -15.26 1.47 15.13
CA GLU A 277 -15.57 2.58 16.03
C GLU A 277 -14.44 2.88 17.00
N ARG A 278 -13.76 1.84 17.50
CA ARG A 278 -12.63 2.01 18.42
C ARG A 278 -11.45 2.69 17.74
N ILE A 279 -11.16 2.35 16.49
CA ILE A 279 -10.13 3.04 15.69
C ILE A 279 -10.45 4.52 15.57
N VAL A 280 -11.71 4.88 15.28
CA VAL A 280 -12.15 6.29 15.21
C VAL A 280 -11.98 7.01 16.54
N GLN A 281 -12.36 6.37 17.66
CA GLN A 281 -12.22 6.95 19.00
C GLN A 281 -10.75 7.15 19.38
N GLU A 282 -9.90 6.15 19.18
CA GLU A 282 -8.47 6.24 19.49
C GLU A 282 -7.74 7.22 18.56
N ALA A 283 -8.13 7.30 17.29
CA ALA A 283 -7.61 8.30 16.36
C ALA A 283 -7.90 9.73 16.84
N ALA A 284 -9.14 10.00 17.27
CA ALA A 284 -9.50 11.31 17.82
C ALA A 284 -8.74 11.63 19.12
N ARG A 285 -8.58 10.66 20.02
CA ARG A 285 -7.76 10.81 21.24
C ARG A 285 -6.29 11.09 20.93
N ALA A 286 -5.78 10.53 19.83
CA ALA A 286 -4.44 10.78 19.33
C ALA A 286 -4.33 12.12 18.56
N GLY A 287 -5.37 12.95 18.48
CA GLY A 287 -5.31 14.26 17.84
C GLY A 287 -5.51 14.24 16.32
N ALA A 288 -6.01 13.15 15.74
CA ALA A 288 -6.42 13.16 14.33
C ALA A 288 -7.58 14.14 14.11
N TYR A 289 -7.57 14.84 12.98
CA TYR A 289 -8.69 15.72 12.59
C TYR A 289 -9.69 15.03 11.65
N TYR A 290 -9.26 13.94 11.01
CA TYR A 290 -9.99 13.25 9.97
C TYR A 290 -9.95 11.73 10.14
N ALA A 291 -11.04 11.06 9.78
CA ALA A 291 -11.09 9.62 9.61
C ALA A 291 -11.89 9.24 8.36
N SER A 292 -11.49 8.17 7.69
CA SER A 292 -12.30 7.49 6.66
C SER A 292 -12.10 5.98 6.73
N TYR A 293 -12.99 5.22 6.12
CA TYR A 293 -12.85 3.78 5.98
C TYR A 293 -12.99 3.34 4.52
N THR A 294 -12.48 2.16 4.20
CA THR A 294 -12.80 1.46 2.95
C THR A 294 -13.08 -0.01 3.25
N VAL A 295 -14.04 -0.60 2.56
CA VAL A 295 -14.26 -2.04 2.58
C VAL A 295 -13.20 -2.74 1.74
N VAL A 296 -12.78 -3.93 2.16
CA VAL A 296 -11.82 -4.75 1.43
C VAL A 296 -12.20 -4.89 -0.06
N ARG A 297 -11.16 -4.86 -0.90
CA ARG A 297 -11.23 -5.02 -2.35
C ARG A 297 -10.32 -6.17 -2.74
N LEU A 298 -10.81 -7.04 -3.61
CA LEU A 298 -10.08 -8.23 -4.05
C LEU A 298 -9.90 -8.25 -5.58
N PRO A 299 -9.26 -7.22 -6.16
CA PRO A 299 -9.06 -7.18 -7.60
C PRO A 299 -8.08 -8.28 -8.02
N TRP A 300 -8.42 -9.02 -9.08
CA TRP A 300 -7.50 -9.93 -9.77
C TRP A 300 -6.80 -10.92 -8.82
N GLU A 301 -5.46 -10.99 -8.85
CA GLU A 301 -4.62 -11.91 -8.07
C GLU A 301 -4.67 -11.65 -6.56
N VAL A 302 -5.22 -10.51 -6.11
CA VAL A 302 -5.45 -10.27 -4.67
C VAL A 302 -6.46 -11.25 -4.11
N LYS A 303 -7.44 -11.67 -4.91
CA LYS A 303 -8.48 -12.61 -4.50
C LYS A 303 -7.90 -13.94 -3.99
N PRO A 304 -7.14 -14.71 -4.80
CA PRO A 304 -6.56 -15.96 -4.32
C PRO A 304 -5.58 -15.76 -3.16
N VAL A 305 -4.75 -14.70 -3.16
CA VAL A 305 -3.84 -14.40 -2.04
C VAL A 305 -4.59 -14.20 -0.73
N PHE A 306 -5.72 -13.48 -0.78
CA PHE A 306 -6.55 -13.23 0.40
C PHE A 306 -7.30 -14.48 0.87
N GLU A 307 -7.79 -15.31 -0.06
CA GLU A 307 -8.47 -16.57 0.25
C GLU A 307 -7.52 -17.57 0.91
N GLU A 308 -6.31 -17.75 0.39
CA GLU A 308 -5.28 -18.60 1.00
C GLU A 308 -4.96 -18.13 2.42
N TRP A 309 -4.83 -16.81 2.62
CA TRP A 309 -4.60 -16.22 3.93
C TRP A 309 -5.77 -16.46 4.91
N LEU A 310 -7.02 -16.30 4.46
CA LEU A 310 -8.19 -16.58 5.28
C LEU A 310 -8.23 -18.06 5.71
N GLN A 311 -7.94 -18.98 4.79
CA GLN A 311 -7.91 -20.41 5.13
C GLN A 311 -6.76 -20.75 6.09
N ALA A 312 -5.61 -20.10 5.96
CA ALA A 312 -4.47 -20.33 6.83
C ALA A 312 -4.67 -19.78 8.26
N HIS A 313 -5.36 -18.65 8.42
CA HIS A 313 -5.41 -17.93 9.70
C HIS A 313 -6.79 -17.86 10.36
N PHE A 314 -7.87 -18.04 9.58
CA PHE A 314 -9.27 -17.95 10.04
C PHE A 314 -10.16 -19.03 9.40
N PRO A 315 -9.75 -20.31 9.40
CA PRO A 315 -10.47 -21.38 8.69
C PRO A 315 -11.92 -21.57 9.17
N ASP A 316 -12.17 -21.32 10.45
CA ASP A 316 -13.48 -21.42 11.11
C ASP A 316 -14.50 -20.40 10.59
N ARG A 317 -14.04 -19.29 10.01
CA ARG A 317 -14.89 -18.21 9.51
C ARG A 317 -14.61 -17.79 8.07
N ALA A 318 -13.67 -18.43 7.37
CA ALA A 318 -13.26 -18.07 6.01
C ALA A 318 -14.46 -17.95 5.05
N GLU A 319 -15.29 -18.99 4.93
CA GLU A 319 -16.48 -18.97 4.06
C GLU A 319 -17.47 -17.87 4.46
N ARG A 320 -17.66 -17.65 5.77
CA ARG A 320 -18.54 -16.59 6.27
C ARG A 320 -18.04 -15.19 5.90
N VAL A 321 -16.72 -14.96 5.93
CA VAL A 321 -16.10 -13.70 5.47
C VAL A 321 -16.32 -13.52 3.98
N LEU A 322 -16.06 -14.55 3.18
CA LEU A 322 -16.18 -14.51 1.71
C LEU A 322 -17.62 -14.26 1.27
N HIS A 323 -18.60 -14.99 1.81
CA HIS A 323 -20.01 -14.74 1.54
C HIS A 323 -20.42 -13.31 1.90
N ARG A 324 -19.90 -12.75 3.01
CA ARG A 324 -20.24 -11.37 3.37
C ARG A 324 -19.60 -10.33 2.46
N ILE A 325 -18.43 -10.62 1.90
CA ILE A 325 -17.84 -9.80 0.84
C ILE A 325 -18.72 -9.87 -0.41
N GLU A 326 -19.19 -11.05 -0.79
CA GLU A 326 -20.08 -11.24 -1.95
C GLU A 326 -21.41 -10.50 -1.80
N ASP A 327 -22.02 -10.52 -0.61
CA ASP A 327 -23.24 -9.75 -0.30
C ASP A 327 -23.07 -8.26 -0.57
N MET A 328 -21.91 -7.69 -0.19
CA MET A 328 -21.60 -6.28 -0.41
C MET A 328 -21.24 -5.93 -1.86
N ARG A 329 -21.28 -6.92 -2.75
CA ARG A 329 -20.72 -6.87 -4.10
C ARG A 329 -21.63 -7.58 -5.12
N GLU A 330 -22.91 -7.71 -4.82
CA GLU A 330 -23.92 -8.29 -5.71
C GLU A 330 -23.54 -9.72 -6.16
N GLY A 331 -23.08 -10.55 -5.21
CA GLY A 331 -22.73 -11.96 -5.42
C GLY A 331 -21.32 -12.19 -5.98
N LYS A 332 -20.48 -11.16 -6.08
CA LYS A 332 -19.11 -11.25 -6.60
C LYS A 332 -18.07 -11.03 -5.51
N ARG A 333 -16.90 -11.66 -5.61
CA ARG A 333 -15.79 -11.39 -4.67
C ARG A 333 -15.10 -10.04 -4.88
N ASN A 334 -15.39 -9.31 -5.96
CA ASN A 334 -14.85 -7.98 -6.23
C ASN A 334 -15.80 -7.15 -7.09
N ASP A 335 -15.81 -5.83 -6.86
CA ASP A 335 -16.53 -4.84 -7.66
C ASP A 335 -15.54 -3.77 -8.13
N PRO A 336 -15.30 -3.61 -9.45
CA PRO A 336 -14.41 -2.59 -9.99
C PRO A 336 -15.07 -1.22 -10.16
N ARG A 337 -16.40 -1.12 -10.09
CA ARG A 337 -17.14 0.12 -10.40
C ARG A 337 -16.80 1.24 -9.42
N PHE A 338 -16.61 2.45 -9.95
CA PHE A 338 -16.46 3.64 -9.12
C PHE A 338 -17.71 3.88 -8.26
N GLY A 339 -17.53 4.54 -7.12
CA GLY A 339 -18.56 4.80 -6.13
C GLY A 339 -18.81 3.62 -5.19
N THR A 340 -18.92 2.40 -5.73
CA THR A 340 -19.24 1.19 -4.95
C THR A 340 -18.00 0.43 -4.51
N ARG A 341 -16.93 0.37 -5.31
CA ARG A 341 -15.73 -0.46 -5.03
C ARG A 341 -15.09 -0.23 -3.66
N MET A 342 -15.15 0.99 -3.10
CA MET A 342 -14.57 1.27 -1.77
C MET A 342 -15.56 1.14 -0.61
N LYS A 343 -16.88 1.15 -0.87
CA LYS A 343 -17.93 1.23 0.15
C LYS A 343 -18.77 -0.04 0.29
N GLY A 344 -18.95 -0.77 -0.81
CA GLY A 344 -19.92 -1.86 -0.89
C GLY A 344 -21.35 -1.37 -1.14
N THR A 345 -22.25 -2.31 -1.38
CA THR A 345 -23.70 -2.11 -1.51
C THR A 345 -24.47 -3.02 -0.54
N GLY A 346 -25.77 -2.79 -0.38
CA GLY A 346 -26.64 -3.62 0.46
C GLY A 346 -26.53 -3.39 1.96
N ILE A 347 -27.30 -4.17 2.72
CA ILE A 347 -27.57 -3.95 4.16
C ILE A 347 -26.29 -3.92 5.00
N TRP A 348 -25.31 -4.79 4.70
CA TRP A 348 -24.07 -4.82 5.46
C TRP A 348 -23.20 -3.58 5.23
N ALA A 349 -23.10 -3.11 3.98
CA ALA A 349 -22.39 -1.88 3.67
C ALA A 349 -23.08 -0.66 4.31
N ASP A 350 -24.41 -0.65 4.32
CA ASP A 350 -25.20 0.39 4.99
C ASP A 350 -24.96 0.38 6.51
N LEU A 351 -24.91 -0.80 7.13
CA LEU A 351 -24.59 -0.95 8.56
C LEU A 351 -23.19 -0.42 8.88
N LEU A 352 -22.17 -0.79 8.09
CA LEU A 352 -20.81 -0.28 8.27
C LEU A 352 -20.75 1.25 8.14
N ARG A 353 -21.45 1.81 7.15
CA ARG A 353 -21.55 3.27 6.96
C ARG A 353 -22.17 3.94 8.17
N GLN A 354 -23.33 3.46 8.64
CA GLN A 354 -24.02 4.04 9.79
C GLN A 354 -23.16 3.99 11.06
N ARG A 355 -22.53 2.82 11.33
CA ARG A 355 -21.61 2.64 12.46
C ARG A 355 -20.45 3.64 12.41
N PHE A 356 -19.82 3.77 11.25
CA PHE A 356 -18.71 4.70 11.04
C PHE A 356 -19.14 6.17 11.21
N ASP A 357 -20.21 6.58 10.54
CA ASP A 357 -20.71 7.96 10.56
C ASP A 357 -21.10 8.39 11.99
N MET A 358 -21.74 7.50 12.74
CA MET A 358 -22.05 7.72 14.15
C MET A 358 -20.78 7.87 15.00
N ALA A 359 -19.76 7.03 14.78
CA ALA A 359 -18.49 7.11 15.51
C ALA A 359 -17.75 8.42 15.21
N VAL A 360 -17.64 8.81 13.93
CA VAL A 360 -17.01 10.07 13.50
C VAL A 360 -17.73 11.27 14.09
N ARG A 361 -19.08 11.29 14.03
CA ARG A 361 -19.88 12.37 14.61
C ARG A 361 -19.65 12.52 16.11
N LYS A 362 -19.64 11.41 16.86
CA LYS A 362 -19.41 11.39 18.31
C LYS A 362 -17.98 11.80 18.67
N ALA A 363 -17.00 11.40 17.87
CA ALA A 363 -15.59 11.72 18.08
C ALA A 363 -15.20 13.14 17.64
N GLY A 364 -16.11 13.87 16.97
CA GLY A 364 -15.83 15.23 16.52
C GLY A 364 -14.86 15.33 15.34
N LEU A 365 -14.64 14.24 14.61
CA LEU A 365 -13.78 14.21 13.42
C LEU A 365 -14.49 14.75 12.17
N ASN A 366 -13.74 14.99 11.11
CA ASN A 366 -14.23 15.39 9.78
C ASN A 366 -14.98 16.73 9.76
N ARG A 367 -14.70 17.62 10.71
CA ARG A 367 -15.34 18.95 10.80
C ARG A 367 -14.75 19.98 9.83
N GLN A 368 -13.50 19.75 9.41
CA GLN A 368 -12.75 20.66 8.57
C GLN A 368 -12.32 19.93 7.30
N ARG A 369 -12.51 20.59 6.15
CA ARG A 369 -11.92 20.16 4.89
C ARG A 369 -10.59 20.87 4.74
N LEU A 370 -9.50 20.11 4.79
CA LEU A 370 -8.17 20.66 4.57
C LEU A 370 -7.96 20.93 3.07
N GLN A 371 -7.63 22.18 2.74
CA GLN A 371 -7.21 22.59 1.41
C GLN A 371 -5.76 23.06 1.50
N LEU A 372 -4.87 22.33 0.84
CA LEU A 372 -3.43 22.63 0.84
C LEU A 372 -3.13 23.80 -0.09
N ASP A 373 -2.11 24.58 0.25
CA ASP A 373 -1.73 25.77 -0.51
C ASP A 373 -0.94 25.41 -1.76
N THR A 374 -1.46 25.76 -2.94
CA THR A 374 -0.81 25.60 -4.24
C THR A 374 -0.10 26.86 -4.72
N LYS A 375 -0.31 28.01 -4.06
CA LYS A 375 0.20 29.32 -4.52
C LYS A 375 1.68 29.54 -4.21
N GLN A 376 2.24 28.78 -3.28
CA GLN A 376 3.64 28.87 -2.88
C GLN A 376 4.60 28.14 -3.82
N PHE A 377 4.09 27.47 -4.85
CA PHE A 377 4.92 26.68 -5.74
C PHE A 377 5.83 27.55 -6.61
N VAL A 378 7.12 27.23 -6.60
CA VAL A 378 8.12 27.80 -7.49
C VAL A 378 8.81 26.65 -8.22
N PRO A 379 8.77 26.60 -9.57
CA PRO A 379 9.48 25.58 -10.33
C PRO A 379 10.97 25.55 -9.95
N PRO A 380 11.58 24.37 -9.78
CA PRO A 380 13.00 24.28 -9.51
C PRO A 380 13.79 24.79 -10.71
N ALA A 381 15.00 25.30 -10.46
CA ALA A 381 15.92 25.68 -11.53
C ALA A 381 16.12 24.50 -12.51
N PRO A 382 16.16 24.74 -13.82
CA PRO A 382 16.40 23.69 -14.80
C PRO A 382 17.72 22.98 -14.47
N PHE A 383 17.69 21.65 -14.44
CA PHE A 383 18.91 20.87 -14.28
C PHE A 383 19.81 21.14 -15.49
N VAL A 384 20.93 21.85 -15.30
CA VAL A 384 21.97 21.95 -16.33
C VAL A 384 22.69 20.62 -16.34
N SER A 385 22.19 19.69 -17.16
CA SER A 385 22.90 18.44 -17.41
C SER A 385 24.25 18.77 -18.06
N GLY A 386 25.35 18.43 -17.40
CA GLY A 386 26.64 18.31 -18.07
C GLY A 386 26.52 17.39 -19.28
N PRO A 387 27.38 17.55 -20.32
CA PRO A 387 27.25 16.85 -21.59
C PRO A 387 27.39 15.34 -21.38
N GLY A 388 26.26 14.61 -21.36
CA GLY A 388 26.26 13.16 -21.14
C GLY A 388 24.88 12.50 -20.91
N ALA A 389 23.79 13.27 -20.75
CA ALA A 389 22.47 12.68 -20.52
C ALA A 389 21.86 12.11 -21.83
N VAL A 390 22.00 10.80 -22.03
CA VAL A 390 21.40 10.03 -23.13
C VAL A 390 19.87 10.12 -23.04
N ARG A 391 19.23 10.57 -24.13
CA ARG A 391 17.77 10.51 -24.28
C ARG A 391 17.33 9.05 -24.32
N GLY A 392 16.61 8.60 -23.30
CA GLY A 392 16.05 7.25 -23.25
C GLY A 392 15.00 6.99 -24.35
N PRO A 393 14.74 5.71 -24.69
CA PRO A 393 13.87 5.34 -25.82
C PRO A 393 12.40 5.73 -25.63
N ALA A 394 11.58 5.60 -26.67
CA ALA A 394 10.16 5.99 -26.77
C ALA A 394 9.25 5.45 -25.63
N PRO A 395 8.09 6.08 -25.34
CA PRO A 395 7.31 5.83 -24.13
C PRO A 395 6.65 4.45 -24.13
N VAL A 396 6.97 3.62 -23.13
CA VAL A 396 6.08 2.55 -22.68
C VAL A 396 5.08 3.19 -21.70
N ARG A 397 3.77 3.01 -21.95
CA ARG A 397 2.69 3.58 -21.13
C ARG A 397 2.85 3.12 -19.68
N GLN A 398 3.16 4.06 -18.78
CA GLN A 398 3.07 3.83 -17.33
C GLN A 398 1.58 3.83 -16.97
N LEU A 399 1.04 2.66 -16.62
CA LEU A 399 -0.38 2.48 -16.27
C LEU A 399 -0.70 3.17 -14.94
N GLY A 400 -1.88 3.79 -14.88
CA GLY A 400 -2.40 4.48 -13.70
C GLY A 400 -2.64 3.53 -12.54
N LEU A 401 -2.67 4.07 -11.32
CA LEU A 401 -2.92 3.33 -10.07
C LEU A 401 -4.29 2.62 -10.03
N PHE A 402 -5.21 3.07 -10.87
CA PHE A 402 -6.60 2.62 -10.93
C PHE A 402 -7.00 2.13 -12.32
N ASP A 403 -6.03 2.01 -13.24
CA ASP A 403 -6.22 1.49 -14.61
C ASP A 403 -6.39 -0.04 -14.62
#